data_AF-A0A6M5YH83-F1
#
_entry.id   AF-A0A6M5YH83-F1
#
_cell.length_a   1.000
_cell.length_b   1.000
_cell.length_c   1.000
_cell.angle_alpha   90.00
_cell.angle_beta   90.00
_cell.angle_gamma   90.00
#
_symmetry.space_group_name_H-M   'P 1'
#
loop_
_entity.id
_entity.type
_entity.pdbx_description
1 polymer ?
#
loop_
_entity_poly.entity_id
_entity_poly.type
_entity_poly.pdbx_seq_one_letter_code
_entity_poly.pdbx_strand_id
1 'polypeptide(L)'
;MDFHKATMDEEEPFLRALLANPHDRVTRQVYADWLADRNDPRAEFLHLHARLAAAGSGHPERPGLRQRINQLRALLPSWWLDHVG
;
A
#
# COMPACT_ATOMS: atom_id res chain seq x y z
N MET A 1 26.27 7.90 -2.77
CA MET A 1 25.64 6.74 -2.08
C MET A 1 24.16 6.79 -2.41
N ASP A 2 23.74 6.00 -3.38
CA ASP A 2 22.41 6.06 -3.98
C ASP A 2 21.42 5.20 -3.19
N PHE A 3 20.97 5.71 -2.04
CA PHE A 3 20.01 5.01 -1.17
C PHE A 3 18.69 4.69 -1.89
N HIS A 4 18.26 5.55 -2.83
CA HIS A 4 17.02 5.36 -3.59
C HIS A 4 17.04 4.13 -4.51
N LYS A 5 18.21 3.78 -5.06
CA LYS A 5 18.32 2.63 -5.98
C LYS A 5 18.18 1.31 -5.21
N ALA A 6 18.83 1.19 -4.05
CA ALA A 6 18.72 0.01 -3.21
C ALA A 6 17.29 -0.25 -2.73
N THR A 7 16.53 0.81 -2.41
CA THR A 7 15.12 0.68 -2.02
C THR A 7 14.24 0.17 -3.17
N MET A 8 14.52 0.57 -4.43
CA MET A 8 13.79 0.03 -5.59
C MET A 8 14.12 -1.44 -5.85
N ASP A 9 15.38 -1.84 -5.70
CA ASP A 9 15.79 -3.24 -5.87
C ASP A 9 15.20 -4.13 -4.75
N GLU A 10 15.09 -3.62 -3.52
CA GLU A 10 14.48 -4.33 -2.39
C GLU A 10 12.95 -4.39 -2.44
N GLU A 11 12.28 -3.40 -3.06
CA GLU A 11 10.81 -3.40 -3.18
C GLU A 11 10.29 -4.22 -4.36
N GLU A 12 11.13 -4.44 -5.39
CA GLU A 12 10.77 -5.14 -6.62
C GLU A 12 10.11 -6.51 -6.40
N PRO A 13 10.57 -7.37 -5.47
CA PRO A 13 9.92 -8.66 -5.19
C PRO A 13 8.47 -8.52 -4.72
N PHE A 14 8.16 -7.49 -3.92
CA PHE A 14 6.79 -7.23 -3.46
C PHE A 14 5.92 -6.79 -4.63
N LEU A 15 6.40 -5.88 -5.47
CA LEU A 15 5.65 -5.39 -6.63
C LEU A 15 5.40 -6.51 -7.63
N ARG A 16 6.40 -7.36 -7.92
CA ARG A 16 6.21 -8.54 -8.78
C ARG A 16 5.18 -9.51 -8.23
N ALA A 17 5.22 -9.80 -6.93
CA ALA A 17 4.25 -10.70 -6.29
C ALA A 17 2.82 -10.13 -6.33
N LEU A 18 2.66 -8.83 -6.09
CA LEU A 18 1.36 -8.15 -6.19
C LEU A 18 0.85 -8.03 -7.63
N LEU A 19 1.73 -7.87 -8.63
CA LEU A 19 1.34 -7.95 -10.03
C LEU A 19 0.85 -9.35 -10.41
N ALA A 20 1.51 -10.40 -9.92
CA ALA A 20 1.12 -11.78 -10.17
C ALA A 20 -0.19 -12.15 -9.45
N ASN A 21 -0.42 -11.60 -8.25
CA ASN A 21 -1.65 -11.78 -7.48
C ASN A 21 -2.05 -10.49 -6.73
N PRO A 22 -2.86 -9.61 -7.35
CA PRO A 22 -3.25 -8.33 -6.76
C PRO A 22 -4.04 -8.44 -5.45
N HIS A 23 -4.66 -9.60 -5.23
CA HIS A 23 -5.46 -9.91 -4.05
C HIS A 23 -4.68 -10.64 -2.96
N ASP A 24 -3.37 -10.84 -3.12
CA ASP A 24 -2.52 -11.42 -2.07
C ASP A 24 -2.45 -10.48 -0.87
N ARG A 25 -3.31 -10.75 0.11
CA ARG A 25 -3.41 -9.96 1.35
C ARG A 25 -2.16 -10.11 2.21
N VAL A 26 -1.49 -11.25 2.14
CA VAL A 26 -0.29 -11.53 2.96
C VAL A 26 0.87 -10.71 2.40
N THR A 27 1.15 -10.80 1.10
CA THR A 27 2.19 -9.98 0.47
C THR A 27 1.93 -8.49 0.67
N ARG A 28 0.67 -8.05 0.53
CA ARG A 28 0.30 -6.65 0.72
C ARG A 28 0.57 -6.17 2.15
N GLN A 29 0.28 -7.00 3.16
CA GLN A 29 0.54 -6.67 4.56
C GLN A 29 2.04 -6.59 4.86
N VAL A 30 2.81 -7.60 4.44
CA VAL A 30 4.27 -7.61 4.64
C VAL A 30 4.93 -6.42 3.94
N TYR A 31 4.49 -6.08 2.73
CA TYR A 31 5.00 -4.92 2.03
C TYR A 31 4.65 -3.61 2.74
N ALA A 32 3.45 -3.48 3.29
CA ALA A 32 3.04 -2.32 4.08
C ALA A 32 3.92 -2.16 5.34
N ASP A 33 4.18 -3.25 6.06
CA ASP A 33 5.03 -3.25 7.24
C ASP A 33 6.49 -2.87 6.86
N TRP A 34 7.01 -3.41 5.76
CA TRP A 34 8.35 -3.06 5.23
C TRP A 34 8.50 -1.58 4.86
N LEU A 35 7.44 -0.97 4.30
CA LEU A 35 7.36 0.46 4.00
C LEU A 35 7.26 1.29 5.30
N ALA A 36 6.51 0.82 6.29
CA ALA A 36 6.31 1.51 7.57
C ALA A 36 7.63 1.64 8.34
N ASP A 37 8.44 0.58 8.39
CA ASP A 37 9.78 0.58 9.00
C ASP A 37 10.71 1.63 8.37
N ARG A 38 10.43 2.04 7.14
CA ARG A 38 11.17 3.05 6.38
C ARG A 38 10.54 4.44 6.46
N ASN A 39 9.48 4.62 7.26
CA ASN A 39 8.65 5.83 7.32
C ASN A 39 8.11 6.27 5.94
N ASP A 40 7.82 5.31 5.06
CA ASP A 40 7.32 5.59 3.72
C ASP A 40 5.79 5.81 3.75
N PRO A 41 5.27 6.94 3.23
CA PRO A 41 3.83 7.25 3.26
C PRO A 41 2.96 6.25 2.48
N ARG A 42 3.55 5.45 1.59
CA ARG A 42 2.87 4.35 0.88
C ARG A 42 2.35 3.27 1.84
N ALA A 43 2.98 3.11 3.01
CA ALA A 43 2.56 2.16 4.04
C ALA A 43 1.14 2.45 4.53
N GLU A 44 0.84 3.73 4.82
CA GLU A 44 -0.47 4.14 5.32
C GLU A 44 -1.58 3.76 4.33
N PHE A 45 -1.35 3.96 3.03
CA PHE A 45 -2.31 3.62 1.99
C PHE A 45 -2.65 2.12 1.99
N LEU A 46 -1.64 1.26 2.06
CA LEU A 46 -1.85 -0.20 2.07
C LEU A 46 -2.57 -0.67 3.34
N HIS A 47 -2.21 -0.15 4.51
CA HIS A 47 -2.89 -0.47 5.77
C HIS A 47 -4.36 -0.02 5.78
N LEU A 48 -4.65 1.17 5.25
CA LEU A 48 -6.03 1.64 5.16
C LEU A 48 -6.86 0.79 4.20
N HIS A 49 -6.30 0.34 3.08
CA HIS A 49 -6.95 -0.62 2.20
C HIS A 49 -7.23 -1.96 2.90
N ALA A 50 -6.28 -2.48 3.68
CA ALA A 50 -6.46 -3.70 4.46
C ALA A 50 -7.58 -3.52 5.52
N ARG A 51 -7.56 -2.41 6.27
CA ARG A 51 -8.59 -2.06 7.25
C ARG A 51 -9.97 -1.88 6.61
N LEU A 52 -10.06 -1.24 5.44
CA LEU A 52 -11.31 -1.08 4.70
C LEU A 52 -11.86 -2.43 4.20
N ALA A 53 -10.99 -3.36 3.83
CA ALA A 53 -11.40 -4.70 3.40
C ALA A 53 -11.83 -5.58 4.59
N ALA A 54 -11.22 -5.40 5.77
CA ALA A 54 -11.61 -6.08 7.00
C ALA A 54 -12.88 -5.50 7.63
N ALA A 55 -13.11 -4.19 7.48
CA ALA A 55 -14.35 -3.56 7.87
C ALA A 55 -15.52 -4.17 7.08
N GLY A 56 -16.61 -4.55 7.75
CA GLY A 56 -17.86 -4.96 7.08
C GLY A 56 -18.54 -3.78 6.39
N SER A 57 -19.50 -4.01 5.50
CA SER A 57 -20.17 -2.99 4.68
C SER A 57 -20.87 -1.89 5.49
N GLY A 58 -21.34 -2.18 6.71
CA GLY A 58 -21.99 -1.22 7.62
C GLY A 58 -21.06 -0.56 8.64
N HIS A 59 -19.75 -0.77 8.57
CA HIS A 59 -18.84 -0.25 9.60
C HIS A 59 -18.79 1.29 9.57
N PRO A 60 -18.97 1.99 10.70
CA PRO A 60 -19.10 3.45 10.74
C PRO A 60 -17.84 4.18 10.25
N GLU A 61 -16.67 3.53 10.32
CA GLU A 61 -15.40 4.13 9.89
C GLU A 61 -15.16 4.04 8.37
N ARG A 62 -15.93 3.25 7.61
CA ARG A 62 -15.67 3.08 6.16
C ARG A 62 -15.61 4.40 5.39
N PRO A 63 -16.51 5.38 5.61
CA PRO A 63 -16.45 6.66 4.89
C PRO A 63 -15.13 7.40 5.16
N GLY A 64 -14.68 7.44 6.41
CA GLY A 64 -13.41 8.07 6.79
C GLY A 64 -12.19 7.36 6.19
N LEU A 65 -12.17 6.01 6.23
CA LEU A 65 -11.12 5.22 5.59
C LEU A 65 -11.03 5.50 4.08
N ARG A 66 -12.17 5.50 3.39
CA ARG A 66 -12.23 5.79 1.93
C ARG A 66 -11.79 7.21 1.63
N GLN A 67 -12.20 8.18 2.44
CA GLN A 67 -11.77 9.58 2.29
C GLN A 67 -10.26 9.70 2.42
N ARG A 68 -9.65 9.09 3.44
CA ARG A 68 -8.20 9.14 3.66
C ARG A 68 -7.43 8.43 2.54
N ILE A 69 -7.91 7.27 2.09
CA ILE A 69 -7.34 6.56 0.93
C ILE A 69 -7.34 7.46 -0.31
N ASN A 70 -8.44 8.15 -0.59
CA ASN A 70 -8.54 9.05 -1.75
C ASN A 70 -7.59 10.25 -1.63
N GLN A 71 -7.42 10.81 -0.43
CA GLN A 71 -6.44 11.88 -0.17
C GLN A 71 -5.02 11.40 -0.42
N LEU A 72 -4.66 10.21 0.09
CA LEU A 72 -3.34 9.63 -0.13
C LEU A 72 -3.09 9.32 -1.60
N ARG A 73 -4.08 8.77 -2.33
CA ARG A 73 -3.97 8.47 -3.76
C ARG A 73 -3.53 9.69 -4.59
N ALA A 74 -3.94 10.90 -4.22
CA ALA A 74 -3.55 12.12 -4.92
C ALA A 74 -2.08 12.54 -4.66
N LEU A 75 -1.46 12.03 -3.60
CA LEU A 75 -0.09 12.37 -3.16
C LEU A 75 0.94 11.30 -3.52
N LEU A 76 0.49 10.09 -3.86
CA LEU A 76 1.36 8.95 -4.11
C LEU A 76 1.79 8.87 -5.57
N PRO A 77 2.96 8.28 -5.86
CA PRO A 77 3.45 8.17 -7.23
C PRO A 77 2.51 7.32 -8.10
N SER A 78 2.17 7.82 -9.29
CA SER A 78 1.28 7.11 -10.23
C SER A 78 1.81 5.74 -10.62
N TRP A 79 3.10 5.64 -10.92
CA TRP A 79 3.76 4.38 -11.27
C TRP A 79 3.57 3.30 -10.19
N TRP A 80 3.51 3.69 -8.92
CA TRP A 80 3.32 2.75 -7.81
C TRP A 80 1.85 2.34 -7.69
N LEU A 81 0.93 3.30 -7.85
CA LEU A 81 -0.51 3.04 -7.84
C LEU A 81 -0.93 2.06 -8.94
N ASP A 82 -0.26 2.06 -10.09
CA ASP A 82 -0.52 1.09 -11.17
C ASP A 82 -0.20 -0.36 -10.77
N HIS A 83 0.68 -0.57 -9.78
CA HIS A 83 1.08 -1.90 -9.31
C HIS A 83 0.26 -2.40 -8.13
N VAL A 84 -0.29 -1.51 -7.30
CA VAL A 84 -0.96 -1.89 -6.04
C VAL A 84 -2.44 -1.47 -5.95
N GLY A 85 -2.89 -0.62 -6.87
CA GLY A 85 -4.13 0.17 -6.79
C GLY A 85 -5.43 -0.55 -7.04
#